data_AF-A0A2Z2MMA9-F1
#
_entry.id   AF-A0A2Z2MMA9-F1
#
_cell.length_a   1.000
_cell.length_b   1.000
_cell.length_c   1.000
_cell.angle_alpha   90.00
_cell.angle_beta   90.00
_cell.angle_gamma   90.00
#
_symmetry.space_group_name_H-M   'P 1'
#
loop_
_entity.id
_entity.type
_entity.pdbx_description
1 polymer ?
#
loop_
_entity_poly.entity_id
_entity_poly.type
_entity_poly.pdbx_seq_one_letter_code
_entity_poly.pdbx_strand_id
1 'polypeptide(L)'
;MAIEELAEKLKDDLREEEKVAEHNDERKTSPPLDPNVKVEVLSILNGLGFAGFSEEAKRKAIERLSARIREVSVEKPTPENLLKLGLYAFSIEIIKRGELERMKEIEGL
;
A
#
# COMPACT_ATOMS: atom_id res chain seq x y z
N MET A 1 29.25 -46.93 -10.97
CA MET A 1 28.49 -46.97 -9.70
C MET A 1 28.53 -45.65 -8.93
N ALA A 2 29.63 -45.22 -8.29
CA ALA A 2 29.59 -43.99 -7.46
C ALA A 2 29.33 -42.66 -8.22
N ILE A 3 29.71 -42.57 -9.51
CA ILE A 3 29.54 -41.35 -10.31
C ILE A 3 28.10 -41.23 -10.87
N GLU A 4 27.49 -42.35 -11.23
CA GLU A 4 26.11 -42.37 -11.76
C GLU A 4 25.09 -42.03 -10.67
N GLU A 5 25.34 -42.52 -9.46
CA GLU A 5 24.50 -42.24 -8.28
C GLU A 5 24.57 -40.76 -7.87
N LEU A 6 25.74 -40.12 -8.02
CA LEU A 6 25.90 -38.68 -7.78
C LEU A 6 25.19 -37.84 -8.87
N ALA A 7 25.21 -38.30 -10.13
CA ALA A 7 24.57 -37.62 -11.25
C ALA A 7 23.03 -37.71 -11.19
N GLU A 8 22.47 -38.83 -10.73
CA GLU A 8 21.03 -38.95 -10.46
C GLU A 8 20.60 -38.03 -9.31
N LYS A 9 21.36 -38.02 -8.20
CA LYS A 9 21.06 -37.18 -7.05
C LYS A 9 21.07 -35.68 -7.38
N LEU A 10 22.04 -35.23 -8.18
CA LEU A 10 22.08 -33.84 -8.69
C LEU A 10 20.91 -33.49 -9.60
N LYS A 11 20.40 -34.45 -10.41
CA LYS A 11 19.22 -34.23 -11.25
C LYS A 11 17.94 -34.12 -10.44
N ASP A 12 17.82 -34.90 -9.37
CA ASP A 12 16.67 -34.84 -8.47
C ASP A 12 16.69 -33.56 -7.63
N ASP A 13 17.86 -33.15 -7.12
CA ASP A 13 18.02 -31.89 -6.38
C ASP A 13 17.69 -30.66 -7.26
N LEU A 14 18.10 -30.66 -8.53
CA LEU A 14 17.75 -29.60 -9.49
C LEU A 14 16.25 -29.58 -9.86
N ARG A 15 15.59 -30.75 -9.91
CA ARG A 15 14.13 -30.85 -10.14
C ARG A 15 13.30 -30.39 -8.95
N GLU A 16 13.80 -30.58 -7.74
CA GLU A 16 13.19 -30.05 -6.51
C GLU A 16 13.30 -28.51 -6.49
N GLU A 17 14.46 -27.94 -6.86
CA GLU A 17 14.65 -26.49 -6.96
C GLU A 17 13.75 -25.84 -8.05
N GLU A 18 13.58 -26.48 -9.21
CA GLU A 18 12.68 -25.99 -10.27
C GLU A 18 11.20 -25.99 -9.84
N LYS A 19 10.76 -26.99 -9.06
CA LYS A 19 9.39 -27.05 -8.54
C LYS A 19 9.10 -25.99 -7.47
N VAL A 20 10.12 -25.57 -6.70
CA VAL A 20 9.98 -24.48 -5.72
C VAL A 20 9.96 -23.12 -6.42
N ALA A 21 10.62 -22.97 -7.58
CA ALA A 21 10.60 -21.75 -8.38
C ALA A 21 9.29 -21.51 -9.15
N GLU A 22 8.51 -22.56 -9.46
CA GLU A 22 7.23 -22.43 -10.16
C GLU A 22 6.01 -22.12 -9.25
N HIS A 23 6.17 -22.07 -7.92
CA HIS A 23 5.08 -21.71 -6.99
C HIS A 23 5.25 -20.31 -6.40
N ASN A 24 4.80 -19.33 -7.20
CA ASN A 24 4.23 -18.01 -6.84
C ASN A 24 4.83 -16.85 -7.65
N ASP A 25 4.61 -16.86 -8.97
CA ASP A 25 4.22 -15.62 -9.68
C ASP A 25 2.70 -15.41 -9.52
N GLU A 26 2.18 -15.64 -8.30
CA GLU A 26 1.08 -14.82 -7.83
C GLU A 26 1.73 -13.45 -7.58
N ARG A 27 1.72 -12.59 -8.59
CA ARG A 27 1.43 -11.19 -8.32
C ARG A 27 0.12 -11.22 -7.54
N LYS A 28 0.22 -11.34 -6.22
CA LYS A 28 -0.88 -11.09 -5.30
C LYS A 28 -1.23 -9.66 -5.62
N THR A 29 -2.18 -9.50 -6.53
CA THR A 29 -2.82 -8.23 -6.81
C THR A 29 -3.22 -7.75 -5.45
N SER A 30 -2.51 -6.73 -4.94
CA SER A 30 -2.87 -6.08 -3.69
C SER A 30 -4.38 -5.95 -3.72
N PRO A 31 -5.11 -6.40 -2.67
CA PRO A 31 -6.55 -6.32 -2.69
C PRO A 31 -6.93 -4.90 -3.10
N PRO A 32 -7.86 -4.74 -4.06
CA PRO A 32 -8.16 -3.43 -4.63
C PRO A 32 -8.49 -2.49 -3.48
N LEU A 33 -7.87 -1.32 -3.48
CA LEU A 33 -8.16 -0.28 -2.51
C LEU A 33 -9.68 -0.01 -2.56
N ASP A 34 -10.33 0.02 -1.40
CA ASP A 34 -11.73 0.39 -1.31
C ASP A 34 -11.94 1.76 -1.99
N PRO A 35 -12.75 1.86 -3.06
CA PRO A 35 -13.00 3.11 -3.76
C PRO A 35 -13.50 4.21 -2.84
N ASN A 36 -14.20 3.88 -1.75
CA ASN A 36 -14.70 4.85 -0.79
C ASN A 36 -13.55 5.56 -0.07
N VAL A 37 -12.47 4.84 0.24
CA VAL A 37 -11.30 5.39 0.93
C VAL A 37 -10.54 6.34 0.02
N LYS A 38 -10.38 5.97 -1.26
CA LYS A 38 -9.82 6.86 -2.28
C LYS A 38 -10.63 8.14 -2.41
N VAL A 39 -11.96 8.02 -2.54
CA VAL A 39 -12.87 9.17 -2.65
C VAL A 39 -12.79 10.06 -1.42
N GLU A 40 -12.76 9.49 -0.22
CA GLU A 40 -12.62 10.23 1.03
C GLU A 40 -11.32 11.05 1.05
N VAL A 41 -10.19 10.41 0.75
CA VAL A 41 -8.87 11.07 0.73
C VAL A 41 -8.82 12.20 -0.31
N LEU A 42 -9.27 11.93 -1.53
CA LEU A 42 -9.33 12.95 -2.59
C LEU A 42 -10.25 14.10 -2.20
N SER A 43 -11.37 13.84 -1.51
CA SER A 43 -12.28 14.87 -1.03
C SER A 43 -11.62 15.80 0.00
N ILE A 44 -10.83 15.24 0.92
CA ILE A 44 -10.06 16.02 1.90
C ILE A 44 -9.01 16.89 1.21
N LEU A 45 -8.26 16.31 0.27
CA LEU A 45 -7.18 17.01 -0.43
C LEU A 45 -7.70 18.11 -1.37
N ASN A 46 -8.79 17.84 -2.10
CA ASN A 46 -9.45 18.85 -2.92
C ASN A 46 -10.05 19.97 -2.06
N GLY A 47 -10.68 19.63 -0.93
CA GLY A 47 -11.16 20.63 0.03
C GLY A 47 -10.04 21.53 0.57
N LEU A 48 -8.86 20.95 0.82
CA LEU A 48 -7.67 21.71 1.18
C LEU A 48 -7.21 22.65 0.06
N GLY A 49 -7.26 22.19 -1.19
CA GLY A 49 -6.97 23.01 -2.38
C GLY A 49 -7.93 24.19 -2.55
N PHE A 50 -9.24 23.96 -2.37
CA PHE A 50 -10.23 25.05 -2.40
C PHE A 50 -10.05 26.06 -1.27
N ALA A 51 -9.53 25.63 -0.12
CA ALA A 51 -9.19 26.49 1.00
C ALA A 51 -7.83 27.22 0.83
N GLY A 52 -7.23 27.17 -0.37
CA GLY A 52 -5.97 27.83 -0.70
C GLY A 52 -4.79 27.31 0.12
N PHE A 53 -4.84 26.06 0.59
CA PHE A 53 -3.79 25.45 1.41
C PHE A 53 -3.45 26.26 2.67
N SER A 54 -4.41 26.98 3.25
CA SER A 54 -4.20 27.72 4.49
C SER A 54 -3.72 26.79 5.63
N GLU A 55 -2.89 27.31 6.54
CA GLU A 55 -2.39 26.53 7.69
C GLU A 55 -3.52 25.96 8.56
N GLU A 56 -4.61 26.70 8.67
CA GLU A 56 -5.85 26.24 9.32
C GLU A 56 -6.44 25.01 8.62
N ALA A 57 -6.55 25.05 7.30
CA ALA A 57 -7.09 23.95 6.52
C ALA A 57 -6.15 22.74 6.53
N LYS A 58 -4.82 22.96 6.45
CA LYS A 58 -3.83 21.89 6.58
C LYS A 58 -3.96 21.17 7.93
N ARG A 59 -4.07 21.94 9.03
CA ARG A 59 -4.24 21.38 10.38
C ARG A 59 -5.51 20.54 10.47
N LYS A 60 -6.64 21.04 9.97
CA LYS A 60 -7.91 20.30 9.95
C LYS A 60 -7.85 19.04 9.10
N ALA A 61 -7.20 19.09 7.93
CA ALA A 61 -7.03 17.93 7.08
C ALA A 61 -6.19 16.84 7.77
N ILE A 62 -5.08 17.22 8.40
CA ILE A 62 -4.23 16.31 9.18
C ILE A 62 -5.01 15.71 10.35
N GLU A 63 -5.77 16.51 11.10
CA GLU A 63 -6.59 16.03 12.21
C GLU A 63 -7.59 14.97 11.77
N ARG A 64 -8.27 15.21 10.64
CA ARG A 64 -9.26 14.30 10.07
C ARG A 64 -8.64 12.98 9.62
N LEU A 65 -7.53 13.03 8.88
CA LEU A 65 -6.78 11.85 8.45
C LEU A 65 -6.21 11.07 9.65
N SER A 66 -5.72 11.77 10.68
CA SER A 66 -5.22 11.16 11.92
C SER A 66 -6.34 10.48 12.72
N ALA A 67 -7.55 11.04 12.70
CA ALA A 67 -8.72 10.38 13.29
C ALA A 67 -9.01 9.05 12.57
N ARG A 68 -8.98 9.02 11.23
CA ARG A 68 -9.16 7.78 10.45
C ARG A 68 -8.08 6.74 10.72
N ILE A 69 -6.83 7.16 10.88
CA ILE A 69 -5.75 6.26 11.30
C ILE A 69 -6.08 5.62 12.66
N ARG A 70 -6.51 6.41 13.65
CA ARG A 70 -6.88 5.89 14.97
C ARG A 70 -8.04 4.90 14.91
N GLU A 71 -9.06 5.18 14.10
CA GLU A 71 -10.20 4.28 13.88
C GLU A 71 -9.78 2.94 13.27
N VAL A 72 -8.95 2.96 12.21
CA VAL A 72 -8.52 1.72 11.54
C VAL A 72 -7.46 0.97 12.34
N SER A 73 -6.63 1.65 13.14
CA SER A 73 -5.53 1.02 13.88
C SER A 73 -5.97 0.07 14.99
N VAL A 74 -7.23 0.17 15.45
CA VAL A 74 -7.80 -0.77 16.45
C VAL A 74 -8.41 -2.01 15.81
N GLU A 75 -8.52 -2.06 14.48
CA GLU A 75 -9.03 -3.21 13.75
C GLU A 75 -7.95 -4.26 13.49
N LYS A 76 -8.36 -5.44 12.99
CA LYS A 76 -7.42 -6.48 12.58
C LYS A 76 -6.52 -5.96 11.44
N PRO A 77 -5.20 -6.24 11.44
CA PRO A 77 -4.27 -5.82 10.39
C PRO A 77 -4.45 -6.68 9.12
N THR A 78 -5.61 -6.58 8.49
CA THR A 78 -5.86 -7.18 7.18
C THR A 78 -5.12 -6.37 6.10
N PRO A 79 -4.83 -6.97 4.93
CA PRO A 79 -4.25 -6.24 3.81
C PRO A 79 -5.02 -4.95 3.45
N GLU A 80 -6.36 -5.02 3.49
CA GLU A 80 -7.23 -3.86 3.25
C GLU A 80 -7.01 -2.75 4.28
N ASN A 81 -7.00 -3.09 5.57
CA ASN A 81 -6.79 -2.10 6.64
C ASN A 81 -5.38 -1.51 6.61
N LEU A 82 -4.37 -2.30 6.24
CA LEU A 82 -3.00 -1.80 6.04
C LEU A 82 -2.92 -0.82 4.86
N LEU A 83 -3.64 -1.10 3.76
CA LEU A 83 -3.74 -0.17 2.63
C LEU A 83 -4.43 1.15 3.03
N LYS A 84 -5.52 1.08 3.80
CA LYS A 84 -6.21 2.28 4.35
C LYS A 84 -5.25 3.12 5.18
N LEU A 85 -4.55 2.50 6.14
CA LEU A 85 -3.57 3.16 7.00
C LEU A 85 -2.45 3.81 6.18
N GLY A 86 -1.92 3.08 5.19
CA GLY A 86 -0.89 3.58 4.28
C GLY A 86 -1.35 4.82 3.53
N LEU A 87 -2.57 4.81 2.99
CA LEU A 87 -3.09 5.95 2.23
C LEU A 87 -3.32 7.19 3.10
N TYR A 88 -3.89 7.03 4.30
CA TYR A 88 -4.07 8.14 5.22
C TYR A 88 -2.73 8.73 5.67
N ALA A 89 -1.76 7.88 6.02
CA ALA A 89 -0.43 8.32 6.43
C ALA A 89 0.30 9.03 5.28
N PHE A 90 0.22 8.48 4.07
CA PHE A 90 0.79 9.08 2.87
C PHE A 90 0.21 10.48 2.60
N SER A 91 -1.11 10.62 2.71
CA SER A 91 -1.81 11.89 2.53
C SER A 91 -1.39 12.94 3.56
N ILE A 92 -1.16 12.54 4.82
CA ILE A 92 -0.64 13.43 5.85
C ILE A 92 0.76 13.95 5.48
N GLU A 93 1.64 13.08 4.99
CA GLU A 93 3.00 13.47 4.61
C GLU A 93 3.02 14.42 3.41
N ILE A 94 2.14 14.22 2.41
CA ILE A 94 1.93 15.18 1.32
C ILE A 94 1.60 16.57 1.87
N ILE A 95 0.65 16.66 2.82
CA ILE A 95 0.21 17.93 3.40
C ILE A 95 1.35 18.61 4.19
N LYS A 96 2.06 17.84 5.02
CA LYS A 96 3.16 18.38 5.84
C LYS A 96 4.34 18.88 5.01
N ARG A 97 4.67 18.18 3.93
CA ARG A 97 5.81 18.48 3.06
C ARG A 97 5.47 19.53 2.00
N GLY A 98 4.18 19.80 1.79
CA GLY A 98 3.74 20.68 0.72
C GLY A 98 3.90 20.08 -0.68
N GLU A 99 4.08 18.76 -0.78
CA GLU A 99 4.26 18.00 -2.02
C GLU A 99 2.91 17.73 -2.72
N LEU A 100 2.13 18.79 -2.93
CA LEU A 100 0.72 18.70 -3.36
C LEU A 100 0.56 18.14 -4.78
N GLU A 101 1.60 18.22 -5.60
CA GLU A 101 1.68 17.57 -6.91
C GLU A 101 1.52 16.05 -6.83
N ARG A 102 1.88 15.45 -5.70
CA ARG A 102 1.79 14.00 -5.46
C ARG A 102 0.38 13.51 -5.21
N MET A 103 -0.61 14.40 -5.10
CA MET A 103 -2.03 14.01 -5.08
C MET A 103 -2.43 13.18 -6.31
N LYS A 104 -1.77 13.39 -7.46
CA LYS A 104 -2.00 12.61 -8.69
C LYS A 104 -1.64 11.14 -8.53
N GLU A 105 -0.71 10.80 -7.63
CA GLU A 105 -0.39 9.41 -7.31
C GLU A 105 -1.62 8.71 -6.73
N ILE A 106 -2.44 9.42 -5.94
CA ILE A 106 -3.67 8.91 -5.33
C ILE A 106 -4.78 8.76 -6.38
N GLU A 107 -4.84 9.65 -7.37
CA GLU A 107 -5.78 9.55 -8.49
C GLU A 107 -5.53 8.29 -9.36
N GLY A 108 -4.29 7.82 -9.42
CA GLY A 108 -3.89 6.64 -10.19
C GLY A 108 -4.09 5.28 -9.50
N LEU A 109 -4.43 5.26 -8.21
CA LEU A 109 -4.68 4.03 -7.42
C LEU A 109 -6.02 3.38 -7.75
#